data_AF-A0A402DPF6-F1
#
_entry.id   AF-A0A402DPF6-F1
#
_cell.length_a   1.000
_cell.length_b   1.000
_cell.length_c   1.000
_cell.angle_alpha   90.00
_cell.angle_beta   90.00
_cell.angle_gamma   90.00
#
_symmetry.space_group_name_H-M   'P 1'
#
loop_
_entity.id
_entity.type
_entity.pdbx_description
1 polymer ?
#
loop_
_entity_poly.entity_id
_entity_poly.type
_entity_poly.pdbx_seq_one_letter_code
_entity_poly.pdbx_strand_id
1 'polypeptide(L)'
;MTYTSAHTTTYTRTHTATHLADVVMSSIAEILATLGIDSTSLYRDWQQDASAISAWIEEGSLAVVVLECTRPSGVTDPIFEFAVTYTAGGYGDKKFTADNASLMRYAAKLKAVPSGTTFRLFCTFSGSHSSQPGWSAGTRASTDGLRTRTIGTLAGGPHGTATTRLLTS
;
A
#
# COMPACT_ATOMS: atom_id res chain seq x y z
N MET A 1 -9.88 36.07 -7.83
CA MET A 1 -9.91 35.43 -6.50
C MET A 1 -9.58 33.94 -6.66
N THR A 2 -8.30 33.60 -6.78
CA THR A 2 -7.86 32.23 -7.17
C THR A 2 -7.04 31.54 -6.06
N TYR A 3 -6.60 32.30 -5.05
CA TYR A 3 -5.72 31.82 -3.98
C TYR A 3 -6.41 30.84 -3.01
N THR A 4 -7.67 31.08 -2.64
CA THR A 4 -8.40 30.24 -1.68
C THR A 4 -8.71 28.85 -2.24
N SER A 5 -9.00 28.74 -3.54
CA SER A 5 -9.31 27.44 -4.17
C SER A 5 -8.07 26.56 -4.31
N ALA A 6 -6.94 27.13 -4.75
CA ALA A 6 -5.69 26.37 -4.91
C ALA A 6 -5.15 25.87 -3.56
N HIS A 7 -5.21 26.69 -2.52
CA HIS A 7 -4.74 26.32 -1.19
C HIS A 7 -5.54 25.16 -0.59
N THR A 8 -6.87 25.17 -0.71
CA THR A 8 -7.72 24.08 -0.21
C THR A 8 -7.50 22.78 -0.96
N THR A 9 -7.32 22.83 -2.29
CA THR A 9 -7.04 21.63 -3.10
C THR A 9 -5.69 21.00 -2.74
N THR A 10 -4.62 21.78 -2.60
CA THR A 10 -3.30 21.26 -2.19
C THR A 10 -3.38 20.66 -0.78
N TYR A 11 -3.96 21.39 0.19
CA TYR A 11 -4.11 20.93 1.56
C TYR A 11 -4.85 19.58 1.66
N THR A 12 -5.98 19.45 0.97
CA THR A 12 -6.78 18.20 0.99
C THR A 12 -6.08 17.05 0.27
N ARG A 13 -5.23 17.33 -0.74
CA ARG A 13 -4.42 16.32 -1.43
C ARG A 13 -3.33 15.76 -0.51
N THR A 14 -2.59 16.62 0.19
CA THR A 14 -1.60 16.20 1.19
C THR A 14 -2.24 15.34 2.29
N HIS A 15 -3.40 15.74 2.82
CA HIS A 15 -4.10 14.94 3.83
C HIS A 15 -4.59 13.59 3.29
N THR A 16 -5.02 13.54 2.03
CA THR A 16 -5.36 12.28 1.38
C THR A 16 -4.15 11.38 1.24
N ALA A 17 -3.00 11.93 0.86
CA ALA A 17 -1.77 11.17 0.72
C ALA A 17 -1.32 10.53 2.04
N THR A 18 -1.24 11.34 3.10
CA THR A 18 -0.90 10.86 4.45
C THR A 18 -1.89 9.80 4.94
N HIS A 19 -3.20 10.06 4.83
CA HIS A 19 -4.22 9.10 5.26
C HIS A 19 -4.11 7.76 4.53
N LEU A 20 -3.96 7.78 3.20
CA LEU A 20 -3.84 6.54 2.42
C LEU A 20 -2.54 5.78 2.75
N ALA A 21 -1.42 6.48 2.92
CA ALA A 21 -0.15 5.88 3.29
C ALA A 21 -0.22 5.20 4.67
N ASP A 22 -0.79 5.89 5.67
CA ASP A 22 -0.92 5.37 7.04
C ASP A 22 -1.80 4.11 7.08
N VAL A 23 -2.93 4.11 6.37
CA VAL A 23 -3.82 2.94 6.32
C VAL A 23 -3.16 1.76 5.61
N VAL A 24 -2.43 2.00 4.51
CA VAL A 24 -1.68 0.94 3.81
C VAL A 24 -0.59 0.34 4.70
N MET A 25 0.24 1.18 5.35
CA MET A 25 1.30 0.72 6.24
C MET A 25 0.77 -0.04 7.46
N SER A 26 -0.32 0.43 8.05
CA SER A 26 -1.00 -0.25 9.16
C SER A 26 -1.56 -1.60 8.73
N SER A 27 -2.17 -1.67 7.54
CA SER A 27 -2.67 -2.92 6.98
C SER A 27 -1.55 -3.93 6.69
N ILE A 28 -0.39 -3.47 6.23
CA ILE A 28 0.81 -4.30 6.03
C ILE A 28 1.26 -4.87 7.38
N ALA A 29 1.39 -4.05 8.42
CA ALA A 29 1.77 -4.52 9.75
C ALA A 29 0.81 -5.58 10.30
N GLU A 30 -0.50 -5.35 10.16
CA GLU A 30 -1.52 -6.32 10.58
C GLU A 30 -1.47 -7.63 9.77
N ILE A 31 -1.20 -7.57 8.46
CA ILE A 31 -0.97 -8.77 7.64
C ILE A 31 0.23 -9.54 8.18
N LEU A 32 1.37 -8.88 8.40
CA LEU A 32 2.58 -9.56 8.90
C LEU A 32 2.33 -10.22 10.25
N ALA A 33 1.67 -9.51 11.18
CA ALA A 33 1.27 -10.05 12.47
C ALA A 33 0.32 -11.25 12.33
N THR A 34 -0.68 -11.15 11.45
CA THR A 34 -1.66 -12.23 11.19
C THR A 34 -0.99 -13.48 10.60
N LEU A 35 0.02 -13.29 9.74
CA LEU A 35 0.75 -14.38 9.12
C LEU A 35 1.89 -14.93 9.99
N GLY A 36 2.24 -14.25 11.09
CA GLY A 36 3.36 -14.62 11.96
C GLY A 36 4.73 -14.34 11.34
N ILE A 37 4.83 -13.33 10.46
CA ILE A 37 6.08 -12.90 9.83
C ILE A 37 6.73 -11.83 10.72
N ASP A 38 8.05 -11.92 10.93
CA ASP A 38 8.79 -10.90 11.67
C ASP A 38 8.70 -9.53 10.98
N SER A 39 8.14 -8.56 11.69
CA SER A 39 7.91 -7.18 11.22
C SER A 39 8.88 -6.18 11.84
N THR A 40 9.96 -6.63 12.50
CA THR A 40 10.93 -5.76 13.16
C THR A 40 11.51 -4.71 12.21
N SER A 41 11.88 -5.10 10.98
CA SER A 41 12.37 -4.16 9.97
C SER A 41 11.31 -3.15 9.53
N LEU A 42 10.04 -3.56 9.41
CA LEU A 42 8.93 -2.66 9.05
C LEU A 42 8.80 -1.52 10.07
N TYR A 43 8.82 -1.86 11.36
CA TYR A 43 8.66 -0.85 12.42
C TYR A 43 9.89 0.05 12.57
N ARG A 44 11.09 -0.47 12.34
CA ARG A 44 12.31 0.33 12.32
C ARG A 44 12.28 1.38 11.21
N ASP A 45 11.82 1.00 10.03
CA ASP A 45 11.86 1.84 8.83
C ASP A 45 10.52 2.56 8.56
N TRP A 46 9.55 2.42 9.48
CA TRP A 46 8.15 2.87 9.37
C TRP A 46 8.01 4.30 8.87
N GLN A 47 8.66 5.25 9.54
CA GLN A 47 8.53 6.67 9.21
C GLN A 47 9.08 6.98 7.82
N GLN A 48 10.16 6.32 7.42
CA GLN A 48 10.76 6.50 6.11
C GLN A 48 9.84 5.96 5.02
N ASP A 49 9.31 4.75 5.19
CA ASP A 49 8.45 4.10 4.21
C ASP A 49 7.09 4.81 4.09
N ALA A 50 6.46 5.17 5.21
CA ALA A 50 5.22 5.94 5.22
C ALA A 50 5.40 7.31 4.54
N SER A 51 6.52 8.01 4.80
CA SER A 51 6.81 9.29 4.17
C SER A 51 7.04 9.16 2.66
N ALA A 52 7.76 8.12 2.21
CA ALA A 52 8.01 7.87 0.80
C ALA A 52 6.70 7.56 0.05
N ILE A 53 5.89 6.65 0.60
CA ILE A 53 4.58 6.28 0.03
C ILE A 53 3.67 7.51 -0.01
N SER A 54 3.59 8.29 1.07
CA SER A 54 2.81 9.53 1.10
C SER A 54 3.27 10.51 0.03
N ALA A 55 4.57 10.76 -0.12
CA ALA A 55 5.10 11.66 -1.14
C ALA A 55 4.70 11.22 -2.56
N TRP A 56 4.82 9.93 -2.89
CA TRP A 56 4.42 9.42 -4.21
C TRP A 56 2.90 9.41 -4.43
N ILE A 57 2.10 9.25 -3.37
CA ILE A 57 0.64 9.43 -3.45
C ILE A 57 0.31 10.90 -3.70
N GLU A 58 0.95 11.82 -2.97
CA GLU A 58 0.77 13.25 -3.14
C GLU A 58 1.18 13.70 -4.55
N GLU A 59 2.26 13.16 -5.12
CA GLU A 59 2.67 13.41 -6.51
C GLU A 59 1.65 12.92 -7.54
N GLY A 60 0.87 11.89 -7.20
CA GLY A 60 0.03 11.18 -8.16
C GLY A 60 0.79 10.12 -8.96
N SER A 61 2.02 9.77 -8.55
CA SER A 61 2.93 8.90 -9.30
C SER A 61 2.80 7.43 -8.88
N LEU A 62 2.43 7.15 -7.62
CA LEU A 62 2.30 5.80 -7.09
C LEU A 62 1.12 5.03 -7.71
N ALA A 63 1.40 3.89 -8.34
CA ALA A 63 0.36 3.00 -8.85
C ALA A 63 -0.03 1.93 -7.83
N VAL A 64 0.95 1.22 -7.26
CA VAL A 64 0.70 0.09 -6.36
C VAL A 64 1.82 -0.04 -5.33
N VAL A 65 1.47 -0.19 -4.06
CA VAL A 65 2.36 -0.73 -3.01
C VAL A 65 2.20 -2.24 -2.97
N VAL A 66 3.29 -2.98 -2.97
CA VAL A 66 3.33 -4.43 -3.05
C VAL A 66 4.06 -4.97 -1.82
N LEU A 67 3.42 -5.88 -1.11
CA LEU A 67 4.02 -6.69 -0.05
C LEU A 67 4.23 -8.10 -0.59
N GLU A 68 5.49 -8.47 -0.79
CA GLU A 68 5.89 -9.81 -1.20
C GLU A 68 6.34 -10.63 0.02
N CYS A 69 5.72 -11.78 0.25
CA CYS A 69 6.12 -12.71 1.31
C CYS A 69 6.90 -13.90 0.72
N THR A 70 8.20 -13.97 0.99
CA THR A 70 9.09 -15.00 0.44
C THR A 70 9.33 -16.09 1.47
N ARG A 71 8.84 -17.29 1.16
CA ARG A 71 9.00 -18.49 1.99
C ARG A 71 10.46 -18.92 2.03
N PRO A 72 10.89 -19.72 3.02
CA PRO A 72 12.24 -20.28 3.08
C PRO A 72 12.63 -21.11 1.85
N SER A 73 11.65 -21.67 1.13
CA SER A 73 11.87 -22.38 -0.13
C SER A 73 12.26 -21.47 -1.31
N GLY A 74 12.25 -20.14 -1.14
CA GLY A 74 12.49 -19.16 -2.19
C GLY A 74 11.24 -18.80 -3.00
N VAL A 75 10.09 -19.41 -2.71
CA VAL A 75 8.81 -19.10 -3.37
C VAL A 75 8.17 -17.88 -2.73
N THR A 76 7.82 -16.87 -3.53
CA THR A 76 7.09 -15.68 -3.08
C THR A 76 5.58 -15.89 -3.22
N ASP A 77 4.92 -16.15 -2.10
CA ASP A 77 3.47 -16.32 -1.98
C ASP A 77 3.13 -16.37 -0.47
N PRO A 78 2.20 -15.53 0.03
CA PRO A 78 1.32 -14.62 -0.71
C PRO A 78 1.99 -13.32 -1.18
N ILE A 79 1.35 -12.65 -2.14
CA ILE A 79 1.64 -11.26 -2.52
C ILE A 79 0.38 -10.41 -2.29
N PHE A 80 0.50 -9.32 -1.54
CA PHE A 80 -0.56 -8.36 -1.35
C PHE A 80 -0.26 -7.09 -2.13
N GLU A 81 -1.25 -6.55 -2.81
CA GLU A 81 -1.10 -5.34 -3.59
C GLU A 81 -2.15 -4.31 -3.20
N PHE A 82 -1.68 -3.09 -2.96
CA PHE A 82 -2.47 -1.93 -2.57
C PHE A 82 -2.42 -0.92 -3.71
N ALA A 83 -3.37 -1.03 -4.63
CA ALA A 83 -3.45 -0.16 -5.80
C ALA A 83 -4.07 1.19 -5.43
N VAL A 84 -3.42 2.28 -5.84
CA VAL A 84 -3.87 3.66 -5.62
C VAL A 84 -4.48 4.19 -6.91
N THR A 85 -5.69 4.72 -6.80
CA THR A 85 -6.37 5.43 -7.90
C THR A 85 -6.61 6.87 -7.49
N TYR A 86 -6.33 7.80 -8.40
CA TYR A 86 -6.43 9.25 -8.16
C TYR A 86 -7.71 9.83 -8.75
N THR A 87 -8.24 10.85 -8.08
CA THR A 87 -9.37 11.65 -8.58
C THR A 87 -8.89 13.07 -8.85
N ALA A 88 -8.94 13.50 -10.11
CA ALA A 88 -8.59 14.87 -10.49
C ALA A 88 -9.56 15.88 -9.86
N GLY A 89 -9.02 16.94 -9.25
CA GLY A 89 -9.79 18.01 -8.58
C GLY A 89 -10.38 17.64 -7.22
N GLY A 90 -10.45 16.35 -6.91
CA GLY A 90 -11.01 15.82 -5.67
C GLY A 90 -12.53 15.95 -5.57
N TYR A 91 -13.13 15.15 -4.69
CA TYR A 91 -14.55 15.28 -4.33
C TYR A 91 -14.68 15.96 -2.98
N GLY A 92 -15.14 17.22 -2.98
CA GLY A 92 -15.18 18.08 -1.79
C GLY A 92 -15.92 17.49 -0.58
N ASP A 93 -16.93 16.64 -0.81
CA ASP A 93 -17.76 16.04 0.24
C ASP A 93 -17.35 14.61 0.61
N LYS A 94 -16.32 14.05 -0.05
CA LYS A 94 -15.90 12.68 0.19
C LYS A 94 -15.12 12.59 1.51
N LYS A 95 -15.63 11.78 2.43
CA LYS A 95 -15.01 11.56 3.74
C LYS A 95 -13.80 10.63 3.62
N PHE A 96 -12.89 10.75 4.58
CA PHE A 96 -11.83 9.78 4.80
C PHE A 96 -12.43 8.48 5.35
N THR A 97 -12.05 7.35 4.75
CA THR A 97 -12.51 6.02 5.16
C THR A 97 -11.34 5.06 5.25
N ALA A 98 -11.46 4.06 6.13
CA ALA A 98 -10.54 2.92 6.23
C ALA A 98 -11.35 1.67 6.62
N ASP A 99 -11.17 0.56 5.89
CA ASP A 99 -11.77 -0.74 6.20
C ASP A 99 -10.80 -1.87 5.83
N ASN A 100 -10.19 -2.45 6.84
CA ASN A 100 -9.28 -3.60 6.74
C ASN A 100 -9.98 -4.94 7.03
N ALA A 101 -11.27 -4.95 7.41
CA ALA A 101 -11.89 -6.14 7.97
C ALA A 101 -11.97 -7.29 6.96
N SER A 102 -12.28 -6.98 5.70
CA SER A 102 -12.29 -7.98 4.63
C SER A 102 -10.88 -8.51 4.36
N LEU A 103 -9.88 -7.63 4.35
CA LEU A 103 -8.47 -8.00 4.15
C LEU A 103 -7.99 -8.95 5.24
N MET A 104 -8.24 -8.63 6.51
CA MET A 104 -7.86 -9.47 7.64
C MET A 104 -8.57 -10.83 7.64
N ARG A 105 -9.85 -10.87 7.24
CA ARG A 105 -10.57 -12.13 7.05
C ARG A 105 -9.95 -13.03 5.98
N TYR A 106 -9.38 -12.47 4.91
CA TYR A 106 -8.67 -13.25 3.90
C TYR A 106 -7.27 -13.64 4.37
N ALA A 107 -6.52 -12.72 4.99
CA ALA A 107 -5.19 -13.02 5.54
C ALA A 107 -5.24 -14.19 6.53
N ALA A 108 -6.23 -14.21 7.44
CA ALA A 108 -6.42 -15.30 8.39
C ALA A 108 -6.72 -16.67 7.73
N LYS A 109 -7.27 -16.69 6.49
CA LYS A 109 -7.58 -17.93 5.75
C LYS A 109 -6.37 -18.54 5.07
N LEU A 110 -5.30 -17.78 4.86
CA LEU A 110 -4.09 -18.27 4.16
C LEU A 110 -3.36 -19.38 4.93
N LYS A 111 -3.75 -19.64 6.19
CA LYS A 111 -3.00 -20.43 7.19
C LYS A 111 -1.64 -19.78 7.45
N ALA A 112 -1.08 -19.95 8.65
CA ALA A 112 0.21 -19.35 8.97
C ALA A 112 1.26 -19.77 7.92
N VAL A 113 2.02 -18.80 7.42
CA VAL A 113 3.11 -19.08 6.47
C VAL A 113 4.21 -19.89 7.17
N PRO A 114 5.06 -20.63 6.44
CA PRO A 114 6.16 -21.36 7.06
C PRO A 114 7.07 -20.43 7.90
N SER A 115 7.55 -20.94 9.03
CA SER A 115 8.54 -20.20 9.85
C SER A 115 9.78 -19.86 9.02
N GLY A 116 10.31 -18.64 9.19
CA GLY A 116 11.40 -18.11 8.39
C GLY A 116 10.95 -17.46 7.08
N THR A 117 9.65 -17.33 6.82
CA THR A 117 9.13 -16.46 5.75
C THR A 117 9.56 -15.02 6.03
N THR A 118 10.09 -14.36 5.00
CA THR A 118 10.51 -12.95 5.04
C THR A 118 9.58 -12.10 4.18
N PHE A 119 9.65 -10.78 4.31
CA PHE A 119 8.87 -9.86 3.48
C PHE A 119 9.75 -8.81 2.79
N ARG A 120 9.23 -8.26 1.69
CA ARG A 120 9.81 -7.11 1.02
C ARG A 120 8.70 -6.19 0.48
N LEU A 121 8.95 -4.88 0.55
CA LEU A 121 8.08 -3.88 -0.03
C LEU A 121 8.60 -3.44 -1.40
N PHE A 122 7.67 -3.25 -2.34
CA PHE A 122 7.92 -2.60 -3.62
C PHE A 122 6.85 -1.54 -3.88
N CYS A 123 7.26 -0.48 -4.58
CA CYS A 123 6.33 0.49 -5.15
C CYS A 123 6.45 0.43 -6.67
N THR A 124 5.32 0.44 -7.36
CA THR A 124 5.25 0.59 -8.82
C THR A 124 4.59 1.92 -9.15
N PHE A 125 4.96 2.49 -10.28
CA PHE A 125 4.63 3.87 -10.63
C PHE A 125 3.96 3.94 -12.00
N SER A 126 3.04 4.88 -12.16
CA SER A 126 2.36 5.15 -13.44
C SER A 126 3.16 6.08 -14.37
N GLY A 127 4.23 6.70 -13.85
CA GLY A 127 5.09 7.63 -14.55
C GLY A 127 6.36 7.96 -13.75
N SER A 128 6.98 9.10 -14.08
CA SER A 128 8.12 9.61 -13.31
C SER A 128 7.74 9.88 -11.86
N HIS A 129 8.64 9.58 -10.93
CA HIS A 129 8.46 9.80 -9.50
C HIS A 129 9.73 10.39 -8.89
N SER A 130 9.61 11.05 -7.74
CA SER A 130 10.77 11.52 -7.00
C SER A 130 11.57 10.35 -6.40
N SER A 131 12.87 10.57 -6.20
CA SER A 131 13.69 9.68 -5.38
C SER A 131 13.37 9.90 -3.90
N GLN A 132 13.20 8.82 -3.15
CA GLN A 132 12.93 8.87 -1.72
C GLN A 132 14.07 8.18 -0.93
N PRO A 133 14.48 8.72 0.23
CA PRO A 133 15.54 8.11 1.05
C PRO A 133 15.24 6.65 1.41
N GLY A 134 16.25 5.79 1.31
CA GLY A 134 16.13 4.36 1.62
C GLY A 134 15.41 3.52 0.57
N TRP A 135 14.88 4.14 -0.49
CA TRP A 135 14.25 3.45 -1.62
C TRP A 135 15.17 3.44 -2.84
N SER A 136 15.27 2.30 -3.50
CA SER A 136 16.05 2.11 -4.72
C SER A 136 15.31 1.21 -5.71
N ALA A 137 15.77 1.20 -6.96
CA ALA A 137 15.21 0.33 -7.98
C ALA A 137 15.38 -1.15 -7.57
N GLY A 138 14.32 -1.94 -7.77
CA GLY A 138 14.29 -3.36 -7.45
C GLY A 138 13.47 -4.14 -8.47
N THR A 139 13.58 -5.46 -8.42
CA THR A 139 12.80 -6.39 -9.26
C THR A 139 11.85 -7.18 -8.37
N ARG A 140 10.58 -7.19 -8.77
CA ARG A 140 9.51 -7.94 -8.10
C ARG A 140 9.56 -9.42 -8.45
N ALA A 141 9.02 -10.26 -7.58
CA ALA A 141 8.78 -11.66 -7.91
C ALA A 141 7.80 -11.79 -9.10
N SER A 142 7.95 -12.85 -9.89
CA SER A 142 6.96 -13.18 -10.92
C SER A 142 5.61 -13.51 -10.25
N THR A 143 4.53 -13.10 -10.90
CA THR A 143 3.16 -13.42 -10.49
C THR A 143 2.56 -14.55 -11.32
N ASP A 144 3.34 -15.15 -12.21
CA ASP A 144 2.90 -16.24 -13.09
C ASP A 144 2.44 -17.44 -12.27
N GLY A 145 1.28 -17.97 -12.63
CA GLY A 145 0.66 -19.10 -11.91
C GLY A 145 -0.06 -18.73 -10.61
N LEU A 146 0.00 -17.48 -10.16
CA LEU A 146 -0.80 -17.02 -9.01
C LEU A 146 -2.21 -16.60 -9.44
N ARG A 147 -3.19 -16.92 -8.61
CA ARG A 147 -4.57 -16.47 -8.74
C ARG A 147 -4.74 -15.12 -8.06
N THR A 148 -5.30 -14.16 -8.78
CA THR A 148 -5.63 -12.84 -8.23
C THR A 148 -7.03 -12.85 -7.64
N ARG A 149 -7.17 -12.35 -6.41
CA ARG A 149 -8.46 -12.07 -5.77
C ARG A 149 -8.53 -10.60 -5.34
N THR A 150 -9.49 -9.87 -5.89
CA THR A 150 -9.83 -8.53 -5.42
C THR A 150 -10.53 -8.63 -4.06
N ILE A 151 -10.05 -7.85 -3.08
CA ILE A 151 -10.63 -7.79 -1.74
C ILE A 151 -11.61 -6.61 -1.66
N GLY A 152 -11.23 -5.46 -2.20
CA GLY A 152 -12.08 -4.28 -2.28
C GLY A 152 -11.35 -3.00 -1.89
N THR A 153 -12.11 -1.97 -1.57
CA THR A 153 -11.58 -0.68 -1.11
C THR A 153 -11.06 -0.81 0.31
N LEU A 154 -9.79 -0.47 0.49
CA LEU A 154 -9.14 -0.40 1.80
C LEU A 154 -9.30 0.97 2.43
N ALA A 155 -9.07 2.03 1.66
CA ALA A 155 -9.10 3.39 2.15
C ALA A 155 -9.56 4.36 1.07
N GLY A 156 -10.20 5.45 1.49
CA GLY A 156 -10.70 6.48 0.58
C GLY A 156 -10.47 7.87 1.15
N GLY A 157 -10.30 8.83 0.26
CA GLY A 157 -10.31 10.26 0.57
C GLY A 157 -10.72 11.09 -0.65
N PRO A 158 -10.80 12.42 -0.51
CA PRO A 158 -11.20 13.33 -1.57
C PRO A 158 -10.44 13.12 -2.89
N HIS A 159 -9.12 12.92 -2.83
CA HIS A 159 -8.24 12.89 -4.01
C HIS A 159 -7.80 11.50 -4.45
N GLY A 160 -8.21 10.45 -3.73
CA GLY A 160 -7.71 9.12 -4.03
C GLY A 160 -8.41 8.00 -3.28
N THR A 161 -8.09 6.78 -3.67
CA THR A 161 -8.61 5.55 -3.06
C THR A 161 -7.55 4.47 -3.16
N ALA A 162 -7.34 3.75 -2.08
CA ALA A 162 -6.52 2.54 -2.04
C ALA A 162 -7.44 1.31 -2.08
N THR A 163 -7.15 0.39 -2.99
CA THR A 163 -7.84 -0.89 -3.11
C THR A 163 -6.86 -2.03 -2.93
N THR A 164 -7.32 -3.16 -2.39
CA THR A 164 -6.45 -4.30 -2.12
C THR A 164 -6.82 -5.50 -2.98
N ARG A 165 -5.78 -6.17 -3.48
CA ARG A 165 -5.87 -7.51 -4.07
C ARG A 165 -4.81 -8.43 -3.45
N LEU A 166 -5.13 -9.71 -3.45
CA LEU A 166 -4.29 -10.80 -2.95
C LEU A 166 -3.98 -11.73 -4.11
N LEU A 167 -2.70 -12.07 -4.27
CA LEU A 167 -2.21 -13.06 -5.21
C LEU A 167 -1.66 -14.23 -4.42
N THR A 168 -2.13 -15.43 -4.73
CA THR A 168 -1.71 -16.68 -4.10
C THR A 168 -1.92 -17.85 -5.05
N SER A 169 -1.21 -18.97 -4.83
CA SER A 169 -1.28 -20.16 -5.69
C SER A 169 -2.61 -20.92 -5.61
#